data_AF-A0A938LM54-F1
#
_entry.id   AF-A0A938LM54-F1
#
_cell.length_a   1.000
_cell.length_b   1.000
_cell.length_c   1.000
_cell.angle_alpha   90.00
_cell.angle_beta   90.00
_cell.angle_gamma   90.00
#
_symmetry.space_group_name_H-M   'P 1'
#
loop_
_entity.id
_entity.type
_entity.pdbx_description
1 polymer ?
#
loop_
_entity_poly.entity_id
_entity_poly.type
_entity_poly.pdbx_seq_one_letter_code
_entity_poly.pdbx_strand_id
1 'polypeptide(L)'
;MIVATPCHTSEHSACSHVAAVDLVHRAYEAGVQTIVLTDHHYQWSEDELADLRRRAGLPPEFQILPGQEVDTYDFGHVLVYGAGATIPAMKISLLHVREQHPDAAVIWSHPYRDKRIPAPERLVDPLLDGVEILNSDYTVLEAARALKDWHTYRFTATAGTDTHGQSYVGAYPTLFDHPFGSIEEMVAEIQAGRCRPYFKEIPILSGTSSTHVTEVTLGPDEAPTSRKVIVKTFDDVAAWSQGERSYHIVQELYRHGFNEGEYRVAKPIDEDPYSLSLIEEYVGGQSLFDAMVQAQPAQAIRYLQMAARWLAKLHNAQLQITPVDEYLQIGPDRLEYYLKSLIETHNRHLGRARRSRRTDDMKKNIEEIARETGRYSPAAFRFVYDGLGFTVQNIAKEPRHVSGQTLCEGLRRMASEKYGRLALLVLNSWGLRTTRDFGEIVYTLIDYEWMSAQPTDTIDDFNAVYDFRVALKDQFQFWRPRNQQYLSEPGDATGSGRPSGTRRTRRGQ
;
A
#
# COMPACT_ATOMS: atom_id res chain seq x y z
N MET A 1 -29.70 -15.28 27.74
CA MET A 1 -30.75 -14.30 27.39
C MET A 1 -30.12 -13.09 26.71
N ILE A 2 -30.69 -12.57 25.63
CA ILE A 2 -30.17 -11.44 24.84
C ILE A 2 -30.93 -10.18 25.26
N VAL A 3 -30.20 -9.16 25.70
CA VAL A 3 -30.73 -7.94 26.32
C VAL A 3 -30.29 -6.71 25.53
N ALA A 4 -31.23 -5.81 25.24
CA ALA A 4 -30.95 -4.49 24.68
C ALA A 4 -30.95 -3.42 25.77
N THR A 5 -29.86 -2.67 25.86
CA THR A 5 -29.59 -1.56 26.78
C THR A 5 -28.35 -0.81 26.26
N PRO A 6 -28.04 0.45 26.62
CA PRO A 6 -28.95 1.46 27.15
C PRO A 6 -29.93 1.96 26.08
N CYS A 7 -31.13 2.36 26.51
CA CYS A 7 -32.24 2.80 25.67
C CYS A 7 -32.93 4.01 26.31
N HIS A 8 -33.02 5.11 25.56
CA HIS A 8 -33.62 6.36 26.02
C HIS A 8 -34.95 6.61 25.33
N THR A 9 -35.94 7.05 26.09
CA THR A 9 -37.31 7.29 25.63
C THR A 9 -37.61 8.78 25.54
N SER A 10 -38.46 9.17 24.60
CA SER A 10 -38.90 10.57 24.46
C SER A 10 -39.76 11.06 25.63
N GLU A 11 -40.34 10.12 26.39
CA GLU A 11 -41.21 10.39 27.53
C GLU A 11 -40.42 10.95 28.72
N HIS A 12 -39.20 10.47 28.93
CA HIS A 12 -38.42 10.80 30.13
C HIS A 12 -36.99 11.31 29.86
N SER A 13 -36.48 11.20 28.62
CA SER A 13 -35.19 11.76 28.22
C SER A 13 -35.34 12.79 27.11
N ALA A 14 -34.92 14.03 27.38
CA ALA A 14 -35.04 15.15 26.43
C ALA A 14 -34.19 14.99 25.15
N CYS A 15 -33.19 14.11 25.18
CA CYS A 15 -32.31 13.81 24.06
C CYS A 15 -32.90 12.76 23.08
N SER A 16 -33.92 12.00 23.49
CA SER A 16 -34.53 10.94 22.67
C SER A 16 -35.77 11.44 21.92
N HIS A 17 -35.92 10.99 20.68
CA HIS A 17 -37.06 11.32 19.82
C HIS A 17 -37.96 10.10 19.54
N VAL A 18 -37.79 9.01 20.30
CA VAL A 18 -38.50 7.75 20.07
C VAL A 18 -39.38 7.42 21.27
N ALA A 19 -40.66 7.14 21.00
CA ALA A 19 -41.58 6.70 22.04
C ALA A 19 -41.18 5.33 22.60
N ALA A 20 -41.42 5.09 23.88
CA ALA A 20 -41.09 3.84 24.54
C ALA A 20 -41.74 2.63 23.83
N VAL A 21 -43.00 2.76 23.38
CA VAL A 21 -43.70 1.71 22.63
C VAL A 21 -42.94 1.32 21.35
N ASP A 22 -42.46 2.29 20.58
CA ASP A 22 -41.76 2.04 19.32
C ASP A 22 -40.40 1.36 19.56
N LEU A 23 -39.69 1.75 20.64
CA LEU A 23 -38.43 1.11 21.03
C LEU A 23 -38.63 -0.36 21.40
N VAL A 24 -39.64 -0.63 22.22
CA VAL A 24 -39.99 -1.99 22.65
C VAL A 24 -40.33 -2.87 21.44
N HIS A 25 -41.15 -2.37 20.49
CA HIS A 25 -41.46 -3.11 19.26
C HIS A 25 -40.21 -3.42 18.44
N ARG A 26 -39.31 -2.46 18.26
CA ARG A 26 -38.07 -2.68 17.50
C ARG A 26 -37.12 -3.65 18.17
N ALA A 27 -37.00 -3.58 19.50
CA ALA A 27 -36.21 -4.55 20.24
C ALA A 27 -36.75 -5.97 20.03
N TYR A 28 -38.06 -6.14 20.08
CA TYR A 28 -38.70 -7.42 19.77
C TYR A 28 -38.45 -7.88 18.31
N GLU A 29 -38.60 -6.97 17.33
CA GLU A 29 -38.33 -7.26 15.91
C GLU A 29 -36.85 -7.58 15.64
N ALA A 30 -35.93 -6.99 16.40
CA ALA A 30 -34.49 -7.30 16.36
C ALA A 30 -34.14 -8.67 16.97
N GLY A 31 -35.12 -9.36 17.57
CA GLY A 31 -34.95 -10.69 18.14
C GLY A 31 -34.31 -10.71 19.53
N VAL A 32 -34.23 -9.57 20.23
CA VAL A 32 -33.83 -9.57 21.65
C VAL A 32 -34.97 -10.07 22.53
N GLN A 33 -34.66 -10.60 23.71
CA GLN A 33 -35.68 -11.14 24.62
C GLN A 33 -36.08 -10.16 25.73
N THR A 34 -35.19 -9.22 26.05
CA THR A 34 -35.40 -8.22 27.09
C THR A 34 -34.91 -6.86 26.61
N ILE A 35 -35.66 -5.80 26.90
CA ILE A 35 -35.22 -4.41 26.79
C ILE A 35 -35.18 -3.79 28.18
N VAL A 36 -34.13 -3.02 28.46
CA VAL A 36 -34.01 -2.22 29.68
C VAL A 36 -34.07 -0.75 29.31
N LEU A 37 -35.06 -0.03 29.86
CA LEU A 37 -35.20 1.41 29.65
C LEU A 37 -34.28 2.13 30.64
N THR A 38 -33.38 2.96 30.16
CA THR A 38 -32.31 3.58 30.95
C THR A 38 -32.28 5.09 30.78
N ASP A 39 -33.46 5.71 30.90
CA ASP A 39 -33.61 7.16 30.77
C ASP A 39 -32.70 7.93 31.74
N HIS A 40 -32.26 9.13 31.31
CA HIS A 40 -31.38 9.97 32.12
C HIS A 40 -32.07 10.37 33.42
N HIS A 41 -31.49 9.96 34.55
CA HIS A 41 -31.98 10.31 35.88
C HIS A 41 -33.46 10.02 36.09
N TYR A 42 -33.95 8.93 35.48
CA TYR A 42 -35.34 8.52 35.60
C TYR A 42 -35.47 7.01 35.54
N GLN A 43 -36.09 6.43 36.57
CA GLN A 43 -36.45 5.03 36.61
C GLN A 43 -37.96 4.88 36.44
N TRP A 44 -38.37 4.16 35.40
CA TRP A 44 -39.77 3.83 35.17
C TRP A 44 -40.35 3.04 36.35
N SER A 45 -41.55 3.42 36.79
CA SER A 45 -42.29 2.69 37.83
C SER A 45 -42.94 1.42 37.27
N GLU A 46 -43.26 0.46 38.15
CA GLU A 46 -43.96 -0.77 37.74
C GLU A 46 -45.33 -0.50 37.12
N ASP A 47 -46.04 0.55 37.56
CA ASP A 47 -47.33 0.93 36.99
C ASP A 47 -47.17 1.46 35.55
N GLU A 48 -46.13 2.26 35.29
CA GLU A 48 -45.80 2.77 33.95
C GLU A 48 -45.33 1.66 33.02
N LEU A 49 -44.50 0.73 33.51
CA LEU A 49 -44.08 -0.44 32.76
C LEU A 49 -45.26 -1.38 32.46
N ALA A 50 -46.18 -1.57 33.42
CA ALA A 50 -47.40 -2.35 33.19
C ALA A 50 -48.28 -1.69 32.12
N ASP A 51 -48.39 -0.37 32.11
CA ASP A 51 -49.08 0.35 31.03
C ASP A 51 -48.37 0.23 29.69
N LEU A 52 -47.05 0.39 29.66
CA LEU A 52 -46.25 0.23 28.46
C LEU A 52 -46.39 -1.18 27.86
N ARG A 53 -46.35 -2.23 28.70
CA ARG A 53 -46.59 -3.62 28.27
C ARG A 53 -47.98 -3.79 27.64
N ARG A 54 -49.02 -3.18 28.23
CA ARG A 54 -50.38 -3.20 27.65
C ARG A 54 -50.44 -2.48 26.31
N ARG A 55 -49.80 -1.31 26.20
CA ARG A 55 -49.78 -0.50 24.97
C ARG A 55 -48.99 -1.17 23.84
N ALA A 56 -47.86 -1.79 24.16
CA ALA A 56 -47.02 -2.50 23.20
C ALA A 56 -47.65 -3.82 22.72
N GLY A 57 -48.46 -4.49 23.55
CA GLY A 57 -49.20 -5.69 23.15
C GLY A 57 -48.31 -6.87 22.70
N LEU A 58 -47.09 -6.95 23.24
CA LEU A 58 -46.12 -8.01 22.93
C LEU A 58 -46.36 -9.28 23.77
N PRO A 59 -45.81 -10.43 23.35
CA PRO A 59 -45.93 -11.68 24.11
C PRO A 59 -45.38 -11.54 25.54
N PRO A 60 -45.97 -12.23 26.53
CA PRO A 60 -45.57 -12.13 27.95
C PRO A 60 -44.14 -12.59 28.22
N GLU A 61 -43.54 -13.35 27.30
CA GLU A 61 -42.15 -13.80 27.36
C GLU A 61 -41.15 -12.66 27.08
N PHE A 62 -41.56 -11.58 26.39
CA PHE A 62 -40.71 -10.43 26.13
C PHE A 62 -40.69 -9.48 27.33
N GLN A 63 -39.52 -9.29 27.92
CA GLN A 63 -39.39 -8.51 29.14
C GLN A 63 -39.05 -7.04 28.87
N ILE A 64 -39.70 -6.17 29.63
CA ILE A 64 -39.40 -4.73 29.69
C ILE A 64 -39.00 -4.46 31.14
N LEU A 65 -37.76 -4.06 31.39
CA LEU A 65 -37.25 -3.83 32.74
C LEU A 65 -36.82 -2.36 32.93
N PRO A 66 -36.87 -1.85 34.17
CA PRO A 66 -36.41 -0.50 34.48
C PRO A 66 -34.91 -0.47 34.77
N GLY A 67 -34.25 0.59 34.34
CA GLY A 67 -32.94 1.05 34.75
C GLY A 67 -32.89 2.57 34.67
N GLN A 68 -31.71 3.15 34.79
CA GLN A 68 -31.49 4.59 34.58
C GLN A 68 -30.02 4.86 34.24
N GLU A 69 -29.77 5.90 33.44
CA GLU A 69 -28.42 6.43 33.24
C GLU A 69 -28.21 7.65 34.15
N VAL A 70 -27.12 7.63 34.91
CA VAL A 70 -26.83 8.62 35.96
C VAL A 70 -25.50 9.30 35.68
N ASP A 71 -25.48 10.63 35.72
CA ASP A 71 -24.27 11.43 35.66
C ASP A 71 -23.51 11.42 37.00
N THR A 72 -22.24 11.03 36.95
CA THR A 72 -21.29 11.13 38.06
C THR A 72 -20.12 12.03 37.66
N TYR A 73 -19.60 12.83 38.59
CA TYR A 73 -18.53 13.78 38.25
C TYR A 73 -17.16 13.11 38.06
N ASP A 74 -16.98 11.90 38.58
CA ASP A 74 -15.74 11.13 38.52
C ASP A 74 -15.73 10.17 37.32
N PHE A 75 -16.83 9.47 37.01
CA PHE A 75 -16.95 8.51 35.90
C PHE A 75 -17.73 9.00 34.68
N GLY A 76 -18.40 10.15 34.75
CA GLY A 76 -19.34 10.54 33.70
C GLY A 76 -20.60 9.71 33.82
N HIS A 77 -21.12 9.19 32.70
CA HIS A 77 -22.36 8.44 32.73
C HIS A 77 -22.14 7.01 33.25
N VAL A 78 -23.03 6.55 34.12
CA VAL A 78 -23.09 5.17 34.59
C VAL A 78 -24.51 4.64 34.49
N LEU A 79 -24.66 3.38 34.09
CA LEU A 79 -25.95 2.70 34.08
C LEU A 79 -26.17 2.08 35.46
N VAL A 80 -27.32 2.33 36.04
CA VAL A 80 -27.71 1.80 37.35
C VAL A 80 -28.95 0.94 37.21
N TYR A 81 -28.82 -0.34 37.55
CA TYR A 81 -29.89 -1.32 37.52
C TYR A 81 -30.26 -1.76 38.93
N GLY A 82 -31.56 -1.84 39.24
CA GLY A 82 -32.02 -2.28 40.56
C GLY A 82 -31.92 -1.23 41.67
N ALA A 83 -31.84 0.07 41.34
CA ALA A 83 -31.82 1.13 42.36
C ALA A 83 -33.13 1.25 43.15
N GLY A 84 -34.24 0.76 42.60
CA GLY A 84 -35.58 0.78 43.21
C GLY A 84 -36.28 2.14 43.20
N ALA A 85 -35.58 3.22 42.85
CA ALA A 85 -36.13 4.56 42.72
C ALA A 85 -35.29 5.43 41.76
N THR A 86 -35.89 6.52 41.27
CA THR A 86 -35.21 7.53 40.47
C THR A 86 -34.10 8.24 41.27
N ILE A 87 -32.90 8.30 40.69
CA ILE A 87 -31.76 9.06 41.19
C ILE A 87 -31.78 10.44 40.53
N PRO A 88 -32.06 11.53 41.26
CA PRO A 88 -32.21 12.85 40.66
C PRO A 88 -30.92 13.34 39.99
N ALA A 89 -31.05 14.19 38.97
CA ALA A 89 -29.91 14.87 38.37
C ALA A 89 -29.23 15.81 39.37
N MET A 90 -28.10 15.37 39.93
CA MET A 90 -27.31 16.12 40.90
C MET A 90 -25.83 15.76 40.80
N LYS A 91 -24.96 16.60 41.37
CA LYS A 91 -23.51 16.38 41.35
C LYS A 91 -23.12 15.35 42.41
N ILE A 92 -23.06 14.07 42.03
CA ILE A 92 -22.70 12.94 42.90
C ILE A 92 -21.49 12.17 42.33
N SER A 93 -20.81 11.44 43.22
CA SER A 93 -19.75 10.51 42.84
C SER A 93 -20.30 9.11 42.61
N LEU A 94 -19.54 8.27 41.92
CA LEU A 94 -19.83 6.84 41.85
C LEU A 94 -19.90 6.19 43.24
N LEU A 95 -19.01 6.59 44.16
CA LEU A 95 -19.04 6.10 45.55
C LEU A 95 -20.37 6.43 46.23
N HIS A 96 -20.91 7.63 46.03
CA HIS A 96 -22.20 8.01 46.61
C HIS A 96 -23.34 7.15 46.05
N VAL A 97 -23.35 6.86 44.74
CA VAL A 97 -24.33 5.95 44.13
C VAL A 97 -24.27 4.58 44.80
N ARG A 98 -23.07 4.04 45.03
CA ARG A 98 -22.88 2.75 45.73
C ARG A 98 -23.30 2.77 47.19
N GLU A 99 -23.04 3.84 47.93
CA GLU A 99 -23.45 3.97 49.33
C GLU A 99 -24.98 4.01 49.49
N GLN A 100 -25.69 4.66 48.56
CA GLN A 100 -27.16 4.77 48.61
C GLN A 100 -27.87 3.55 48.02
N HIS A 101 -27.25 2.88 47.03
CA HIS A 101 -27.81 1.74 46.33
C HIS A 101 -26.81 0.57 46.30
N PRO A 102 -26.52 -0.06 47.46
CA PRO A 102 -25.49 -1.09 47.57
C PRO A 102 -25.82 -2.37 46.78
N ASP A 103 -27.11 -2.67 46.62
CA ASP A 103 -27.57 -3.87 45.92
C ASP A 103 -27.69 -3.65 44.40
N ALA A 104 -27.59 -2.42 43.91
CA ALA A 104 -27.73 -2.11 42.49
C ALA A 104 -26.51 -2.58 41.69
N ALA A 105 -26.74 -2.99 40.43
CA ALA A 105 -25.64 -3.19 39.49
C ALA A 105 -25.25 -1.86 38.86
N VAL A 106 -23.96 -1.54 38.84
CA VAL A 106 -23.43 -0.30 38.25
C VAL A 106 -22.45 -0.60 37.12
N ILE A 107 -22.77 -0.09 35.93
CA ILE A 107 -21.96 -0.25 34.72
C ILE A 107 -21.42 1.10 34.28
N TRP A 108 -20.13 1.17 33.94
CA TRP A 108 -19.58 2.38 33.33
C TRP A 108 -20.05 2.51 31.86
N SER A 109 -20.84 3.54 31.58
CA SER A 109 -21.47 3.79 30.28
C SER A 109 -20.49 4.47 29.32
N HIS A 110 -20.40 3.96 28.10
CA HIS A 110 -19.61 4.47 26.97
C HIS A 110 -18.23 5.13 27.27
N PRO A 111 -17.35 4.55 28.12
CA PRO A 111 -16.10 5.19 28.55
C PRO A 111 -15.08 5.47 27.46
N TYR A 112 -15.18 4.79 26.31
CA TYR A 112 -14.27 4.97 25.17
C TYR A 112 -14.77 6.05 24.19
N ARG A 113 -15.97 6.61 24.38
CA ARG A 113 -16.55 7.65 23.52
C ARG A 113 -15.62 8.86 23.40
N ASP A 114 -15.65 9.53 22.26
CA ASP A 114 -14.85 10.72 21.95
C ASP A 114 -13.33 10.48 22.02
N LYS A 115 -12.90 9.28 21.61
CA LYS A 115 -11.51 8.80 21.57
C LYS A 115 -10.84 8.78 22.94
N ARG A 116 -11.62 8.71 24.01
CA ARG A 116 -11.10 8.58 25.38
C ARG A 116 -10.36 7.26 25.53
N ILE A 117 -9.31 7.30 26.34
CA ILE A 117 -8.50 6.13 26.70
C ILE A 117 -8.60 5.98 28.22
N PRO A 118 -9.50 5.12 28.72
CA PRO A 118 -9.63 4.85 30.14
C PRO A 118 -8.31 4.33 30.73
N ALA A 119 -7.97 4.80 31.93
CA ALA A 119 -6.83 4.25 32.66
C ALA A 119 -7.16 2.83 33.13
N PRO A 120 -6.21 1.86 33.06
CA PRO A 120 -6.46 0.47 33.45
C PRO A 120 -7.05 0.31 34.84
N GLU A 121 -6.61 1.13 35.81
CA GLU A 121 -7.06 1.08 37.20
C GLU A 121 -8.55 1.43 37.33
N ARG A 122 -9.08 2.24 36.40
CA ARG A 122 -10.50 2.62 36.38
C ARG A 122 -11.40 1.56 35.76
N LEU A 123 -10.86 0.76 34.83
CA LEU A 123 -11.60 -0.33 34.18
C LEU A 123 -11.88 -1.50 35.13
N VAL A 124 -11.03 -1.63 36.17
CA VAL A 124 -11.14 -2.67 37.21
C VAL A 124 -11.50 -2.07 38.58
N ASP A 125 -12.08 -0.86 38.59
CA ASP A 125 -12.47 -0.18 39.82
C ASP A 125 -13.52 -1.04 40.57
N PRO A 126 -13.32 -1.34 41.87
CA PRO A 126 -14.24 -2.19 42.64
C PRO A 126 -15.64 -1.58 42.83
N LEU A 127 -15.82 -0.29 42.53
CA LEU A 127 -17.12 0.36 42.52
C LEU A 127 -17.93 0.06 41.25
N LEU A 128 -17.37 -0.67 40.26
CA LEU A 128 -18.07 -1.06 39.04
C LEU A 128 -18.34 -2.56 39.03
N ASP A 129 -19.53 -2.95 38.56
CA ASP A 129 -19.86 -4.35 38.27
C ASP A 129 -19.58 -4.72 36.81
N GLY A 130 -19.31 -3.72 35.96
CA GLY A 130 -18.90 -3.92 34.59
C GLY A 130 -18.72 -2.62 33.81
N VAL A 131 -18.32 -2.77 32.56
CA VAL A 131 -17.96 -1.67 31.66
C VAL A 131 -18.57 -1.90 30.28
N GLU A 132 -19.11 -0.86 29.68
CA GLU A 132 -19.62 -0.92 28.31
C GLU A 132 -18.47 -0.81 27.28
N ILE A 133 -18.23 -1.89 26.54
CA ILE A 133 -17.09 -1.98 25.59
C ILE A 133 -17.52 -1.94 24.13
N LEU A 134 -18.80 -2.16 23.82
CA LEU A 134 -19.35 -1.95 22.49
C LEU A 134 -20.54 -1.01 22.61
N ASN A 135 -20.50 0.10 21.90
CA ASN A 135 -21.59 1.07 21.85
C ASN A 135 -21.86 1.48 20.39
N SER A 136 -23.10 1.84 20.03
CA SER A 136 -23.40 2.35 18.69
C SER A 136 -22.74 3.70 18.37
N ASP A 137 -22.43 4.49 19.39
CA ASP A 137 -21.70 5.75 19.27
C ASP A 137 -20.19 5.54 19.24
N TYR A 138 -19.71 4.31 19.41
CA TYR A 138 -18.30 4.02 19.20
C TYR A 138 -17.98 3.96 17.71
N THR A 139 -16.92 4.65 17.36
CA THR A 139 -16.12 4.34 16.18
C THR A 139 -15.57 2.92 16.28
N VAL A 140 -15.21 2.34 15.14
CA VAL A 140 -14.62 0.99 15.12
C VAL A 140 -13.31 0.95 15.91
N LEU A 141 -12.56 2.06 15.94
CA LEU A 141 -11.35 2.21 16.74
C LEU A 141 -11.62 2.12 18.25
N GLU A 142 -12.62 2.85 18.75
CA GLU A 142 -12.99 2.83 20.16
C GLU A 142 -13.45 1.43 20.59
N ALA A 143 -14.29 0.77 19.77
CA ALA A 143 -14.71 -0.60 20.00
C ALA A 143 -13.54 -1.60 19.98
N ALA A 144 -12.59 -1.47 19.05
CA ALA A 144 -11.42 -2.33 18.97
C ALA A 144 -10.49 -2.16 20.18
N ARG A 145 -10.29 -0.93 20.65
CA ARG A 145 -9.54 -0.64 21.88
C ARG A 145 -10.21 -1.25 23.11
N ALA A 146 -11.51 -1.03 23.24
CA ALA A 146 -12.29 -1.57 24.36
C ALA A 146 -12.25 -3.11 24.39
N LEU A 147 -12.33 -3.76 23.23
CA LEU A 147 -12.18 -5.20 23.09
C LEU A 147 -10.77 -5.68 23.51
N LYS A 148 -9.72 -4.96 23.13
CA LYS A 148 -8.34 -5.26 23.55
C LYS A 148 -8.16 -5.13 25.06
N ASP A 149 -8.68 -4.07 25.65
CA ASP A 149 -8.59 -3.83 27.10
C ASP A 149 -9.37 -4.90 27.86
N TRP A 150 -10.56 -5.27 27.40
CA TRP A 150 -11.30 -6.40 27.96
C TRP A 150 -10.52 -7.71 27.87
N HIS A 151 -9.84 -7.96 26.73
CA HIS A 151 -8.97 -9.11 26.59
C HIS A 151 -7.74 -9.09 27.51
N THR A 152 -7.30 -7.91 27.91
CA THR A 152 -6.13 -7.73 28.76
C THR A 152 -6.48 -7.83 30.24
N TYR A 153 -7.53 -7.13 30.67
CA TYR A 153 -7.87 -6.91 32.07
C TYR A 153 -9.02 -7.80 32.59
N ARG A 154 -9.78 -8.44 31.69
CA ARG A 154 -10.81 -9.45 32.02
C ARG A 154 -11.90 -8.99 33.01
N PHE A 155 -12.27 -7.70 32.98
CA PHE A 155 -13.43 -7.18 33.70
C PHE A 155 -14.76 -7.65 33.06
N THR A 156 -15.88 -7.51 33.77
CA THR A 156 -17.21 -7.79 33.21
C THR A 156 -17.55 -6.78 32.13
N ALA A 157 -17.84 -7.28 30.92
CA ALA A 157 -18.12 -6.42 29.77
C ALA A 157 -19.60 -6.46 29.38
N THR A 158 -20.10 -5.31 28.97
CA THR A 158 -21.46 -5.14 28.42
C THR A 158 -21.38 -4.42 27.08
N ALA A 159 -22.47 -4.48 26.34
CA ALA A 159 -22.66 -3.80 25.07
C ALA A 159 -24.01 -3.12 25.02
N GLY A 160 -24.07 -2.02 24.27
CA GLY A 160 -25.29 -1.30 24.13
C GLY A 160 -25.43 -0.37 22.95
N THR A 161 -26.66 0.07 22.71
CA THR A 161 -27.03 0.84 21.52
C THR A 161 -27.32 2.31 21.81
N ASP A 162 -27.10 2.75 23.06
CA ASP A 162 -27.38 4.10 23.60
C ASP A 162 -28.43 4.88 22.79
N THR A 163 -29.62 4.30 22.68
CA THR A 163 -30.46 4.59 21.53
C THR A 163 -31.27 5.86 21.74
N HIS A 164 -30.95 6.88 20.94
CA HIS A 164 -31.67 8.16 20.87
C HIS A 164 -32.56 8.30 19.62
N GLY A 165 -32.49 7.31 18.72
CA GLY A 165 -33.14 7.29 17.41
C GLY A 165 -33.46 5.88 16.93
N GLN A 166 -34.45 5.78 16.06
CA GLN A 166 -35.09 4.53 15.63
C GLN A 166 -34.14 3.44 15.06
N SER A 167 -33.02 3.81 14.44
CA SER A 167 -32.30 2.95 13.47
C SER A 167 -31.41 1.84 14.05
N TYR A 168 -31.15 1.81 15.37
CA TYR A 168 -30.05 0.98 15.92
C TYR A 168 -30.44 0.08 17.11
N VAL A 169 -31.71 0.02 17.51
CA VAL A 169 -32.15 -0.80 18.65
C VAL A 169 -31.75 -2.26 18.43
N GLY A 170 -31.06 -2.86 19.42
CA GLY A 170 -30.65 -4.27 19.39
C GLY A 170 -29.42 -4.59 18.52
N ALA A 171 -28.75 -3.58 17.94
CA ALA A 171 -27.52 -3.80 17.16
C ALA A 171 -26.31 -4.24 17.99
N TYR A 172 -26.27 -3.85 19.27
CA TYR A 172 -25.19 -4.18 20.20
C TYR A 172 -25.75 -4.76 21.51
N PRO A 173 -26.34 -5.98 21.48
CA PRO A 173 -26.96 -6.51 22.67
C PRO A 173 -25.93 -7.12 23.64
N THR A 174 -26.32 -7.25 24.91
CA THR A 174 -25.59 -8.00 25.92
C THR A 174 -26.20 -9.40 26.07
N LEU A 175 -25.36 -10.42 26.09
CA LEU A 175 -25.73 -11.82 26.32
C LEU A 175 -25.51 -12.20 27.77
N PHE A 176 -26.54 -12.74 28.40
CA PHE A 176 -26.52 -13.31 29.75
C PHE A 176 -26.50 -14.84 29.68
N ASP A 177 -25.75 -15.47 30.57
CA ASP A 177 -25.58 -16.93 30.61
C ASP A 177 -26.86 -17.66 31.00
N HIS A 178 -27.67 -17.07 31.90
CA HIS A 178 -28.93 -17.63 32.36
C HIS A 178 -30.12 -16.75 31.99
N PRO A 179 -31.33 -17.32 31.83
CA PRO A 179 -32.56 -16.54 31.80
C PRO A 179 -32.85 -15.94 33.18
N PHE A 180 -33.46 -14.76 33.21
CA PHE A 180 -33.93 -14.11 34.43
C PHE A 180 -35.37 -13.60 34.25
N GLY A 181 -36.09 -13.42 35.34
CA GLY A 181 -37.49 -13.00 35.41
C GLY A 181 -37.69 -11.56 35.90
N SER A 182 -36.69 -10.98 36.56
CA SER A 182 -36.79 -9.66 37.21
C SER A 182 -35.49 -8.86 37.12
N ILE A 183 -35.56 -7.59 37.50
CA ILE A 183 -34.37 -6.71 37.53
C ILE A 183 -33.36 -7.16 38.59
N GLU A 184 -33.81 -7.72 39.71
CA GLU A 184 -32.94 -8.23 40.79
C GLU A 184 -32.15 -9.46 40.32
N GLU A 185 -32.79 -10.36 39.58
CA GLU A 185 -32.10 -11.52 38.98
C GLU A 185 -31.10 -11.08 37.90
N MET A 186 -31.44 -10.08 37.08
CA MET A 186 -30.49 -9.49 36.13
C MET A 186 -29.28 -8.87 36.82
N VAL A 187 -29.50 -8.10 37.89
CA VAL A 187 -28.45 -7.49 38.73
C VAL A 187 -27.51 -8.58 39.29
N ALA A 188 -28.06 -9.68 39.79
CA ALA A 188 -27.27 -10.79 40.32
C ALA A 188 -26.41 -11.47 39.24
N GLU A 189 -26.87 -11.57 37.99
CA GLU A 189 -26.05 -12.06 36.88
C GLU A 189 -24.91 -11.09 36.54
N ILE A 190 -25.16 -9.77 36.53
CA ILE A 190 -24.14 -8.75 36.27
C ILE A 190 -23.05 -8.78 37.35
N GLN A 191 -23.45 -8.70 38.62
CA GLN A 191 -22.52 -8.71 39.76
C GLN A 191 -21.67 -9.98 39.83
N ALA A 192 -22.19 -11.09 39.31
CA ALA A 192 -21.45 -12.34 39.21
C ALA A 192 -20.60 -12.48 37.93
N GLY A 193 -20.57 -11.45 37.07
CA GLY A 193 -19.82 -11.46 35.81
C GLY A 193 -20.36 -12.42 34.76
N ARG A 194 -21.64 -12.79 34.84
CA ARG A 194 -22.31 -13.78 33.96
C ARG A 194 -23.00 -13.14 32.75
N CYS A 195 -22.41 -12.05 32.26
CA CYS A 195 -22.83 -11.39 31.04
C CYS A 195 -21.61 -11.03 30.18
N ARG A 196 -21.85 -10.91 28.87
CA ARG A 196 -20.83 -10.51 27.89
C ARG A 196 -21.47 -9.81 26.71
N PRO A 197 -20.72 -8.96 25.98
CA PRO A 197 -21.18 -8.43 24.71
C PRO A 197 -21.56 -9.55 23.73
N TYR A 198 -22.65 -9.37 22.98
CA TYR A 198 -23.01 -10.30 21.90
C TYR A 198 -22.29 -9.88 20.61
N PHE A 199 -21.21 -10.57 20.29
CA PHE A 199 -20.45 -10.39 19.06
C PHE A 199 -19.77 -11.70 18.68
N LYS A 200 -19.29 -11.79 17.44
CA LYS A 200 -18.52 -12.94 16.96
C LYS A 200 -17.08 -12.50 16.71
N GLU A 201 -16.13 -13.25 17.26
CA GLU A 201 -14.70 -13.08 17.03
C GLU A 201 -14.15 -14.34 16.39
N ILE A 202 -13.60 -14.23 15.18
CA ILE A 202 -13.02 -15.35 14.45
C ILE A 202 -11.54 -15.02 14.16
N PRO A 203 -10.58 -15.69 14.82
CA PRO A 203 -9.19 -15.57 14.45
C PRO A 203 -8.98 -16.17 13.06
N ILE A 204 -8.46 -15.38 12.14
CA ILE A 204 -8.06 -15.79 10.81
C ILE A 204 -6.57 -16.13 10.88
N LEU A 205 -6.23 -17.36 10.48
CA LEU A 205 -4.83 -17.78 10.35
C LEU A 205 -4.14 -16.86 9.34
N SER A 206 -3.26 -15.99 9.82
CA SER A 206 -2.38 -15.18 8.99
C SER A 206 -1.20 -16.03 8.54
N GLY A 207 -0.68 -15.75 7.33
CA GLY A 207 0.51 -16.42 6.81
C GLY A 207 1.83 -15.91 7.42
N THR A 208 1.78 -14.96 8.35
CA THR A 208 2.93 -14.30 8.98
C THR A 208 2.88 -14.46 10.49
N SER A 209 4.01 -14.78 11.12
CA SER A 209 4.06 -15.07 12.56
C SER A 209 3.84 -13.87 13.48
N SER A 210 3.94 -12.64 12.96
CA SER A 210 3.89 -11.39 13.74
C SER A 210 2.64 -10.53 13.52
N THR A 211 1.63 -11.08 12.83
CA THR A 211 0.37 -10.39 12.55
C THR A 211 -0.77 -11.28 12.97
N HIS A 212 -1.63 -10.80 13.87
CA HIS A 212 -2.83 -11.49 14.30
C HIS A 212 -4.02 -10.84 13.58
N VAL A 213 -4.78 -11.63 12.83
CA VAL A 213 -5.92 -11.14 12.06
C VAL A 213 -7.20 -11.71 12.66
N THR A 214 -8.13 -10.84 12.99
CA THR A 214 -9.39 -11.21 13.64
C THR A 214 -10.55 -10.62 12.86
N GLU A 215 -11.50 -11.46 12.46
CA GLU A 215 -12.81 -11.01 12.00
C GLU A 215 -13.71 -10.76 13.21
N VAL A 216 -14.22 -9.54 13.32
CA VAL A 216 -15.16 -9.13 14.35
C VAL A 216 -16.50 -8.84 13.70
N THR A 217 -17.54 -9.57 14.07
CA THR A 217 -18.93 -9.30 13.71
C THR A 217 -19.65 -8.72 14.90
N LEU A 218 -20.11 -7.47 14.76
CA LEU A 218 -20.88 -6.74 15.75
C LEU A 218 -22.37 -6.92 15.46
N GLY A 219 -23.14 -7.36 16.47
CA GLY A 219 -24.57 -7.60 16.39
C GLY A 219 -24.98 -9.01 15.95
N PRO A 220 -26.29 -9.33 16.03
CA PRO A 220 -26.84 -10.64 15.62
C PRO A 220 -26.53 -10.98 14.15
N ASP A 221 -26.20 -12.25 13.90
CA ASP A 221 -25.95 -12.78 12.56
C ASP A 221 -27.19 -12.52 11.67
N GLU A 222 -26.97 -12.01 10.45
CA GLU A 222 -28.01 -11.68 9.43
C GLU A 222 -28.90 -10.46 9.72
N ALA A 223 -28.71 -9.74 10.83
CA ALA A 223 -29.42 -8.48 11.05
C ALA A 223 -28.94 -7.38 10.07
N PRO A 224 -29.82 -6.50 9.56
CA PRO A 224 -29.43 -5.38 8.69
C PRO A 224 -28.40 -4.43 9.31
N THR A 225 -28.33 -4.41 10.65
CA THR A 225 -27.42 -3.60 11.46
C THR A 225 -26.09 -4.29 11.74
N SER A 226 -25.92 -5.55 11.36
CA SER A 226 -24.69 -6.32 11.60
C SER A 226 -23.52 -5.71 10.84
N ARG A 227 -22.42 -5.46 11.55
CA ARG A 227 -21.19 -4.90 10.98
C ARG A 227 -20.05 -5.89 11.11
N LYS A 228 -19.41 -6.20 9.99
CA LYS A 228 -18.23 -7.06 9.94
C LYS A 228 -16.98 -6.25 9.64
N VAL A 229 -15.97 -6.39 10.47
CA VAL A 229 -14.67 -5.70 10.33
C VAL A 229 -13.53 -6.68 10.52
N ILE A 230 -12.39 -6.36 9.93
CA ILE A 230 -11.12 -7.07 10.13
C ILE A 230 -10.24 -6.20 11.02
N VAL A 231 -9.82 -6.74 12.16
CA VAL A 231 -8.84 -6.13 13.05
C VAL A 231 -7.53 -6.88 12.89
N LYS A 232 -6.47 -6.16 12.52
CA LYS A 232 -5.10 -6.68 12.43
C LYS A 232 -4.29 -6.10 13.56
N THR A 233 -3.81 -6.94 14.48
CA THR A 233 -2.92 -6.52 15.57
C THR A 233 -1.51 -7.05 15.34
N PHE A 234 -0.52 -6.29 15.77
CA PHE A 234 0.89 -6.57 15.52
C PHE A 234 1.66 -6.72 16.82
N ASP A 235 2.64 -7.63 16.85
CA ASP A 235 3.37 -7.97 18.06
C ASP A 235 4.36 -6.87 18.48
N ASP A 236 4.86 -6.10 17.51
CA ASP A 236 5.85 -5.06 17.72
C ASP A 236 5.70 -3.90 16.72
N VAL A 237 6.38 -2.79 17.01
CA VAL A 237 6.34 -1.56 16.21
C VAL A 237 6.89 -1.78 14.79
N ALA A 238 7.86 -2.66 14.60
CA ALA A 238 8.44 -2.89 13.27
C ALA A 238 7.48 -3.67 12.37
N ALA A 239 6.78 -4.67 12.91
CA ALA A 239 5.70 -5.38 12.23
C ALA A 239 4.53 -4.44 11.94
N TRP A 240 4.16 -3.59 12.91
CA TRP A 240 3.12 -2.59 12.72
C TRP A 240 3.47 -1.59 11.61
N SER A 241 4.69 -1.04 11.55
CA SER A 241 5.08 -0.10 10.48
C SER A 241 5.02 -0.73 9.08
N GLN A 242 5.30 -2.04 8.95
CA GLN A 242 5.10 -2.75 7.67
C GLN A 242 3.61 -2.91 7.32
N GLY A 243 2.78 -3.19 8.32
CA GLY A 243 1.33 -3.23 8.20
C GLY A 243 0.75 -1.87 7.82
N GLU A 244 1.10 -0.81 8.55
CA GLU A 244 0.69 0.58 8.36
C GLU A 244 1.02 1.05 6.94
N ARG A 245 2.25 0.76 6.47
CA ARG A 245 2.62 1.02 5.08
C ARG A 245 1.65 0.35 4.09
N SER A 246 1.35 -0.93 4.30
CA SER A 246 0.44 -1.68 3.42
C SER A 246 -0.97 -1.09 3.47
N TYR A 247 -1.41 -0.67 4.66
CA TYR A 247 -2.69 -0.01 4.91
C TYR A 247 -2.81 1.31 4.15
N HIS A 248 -1.77 2.17 4.16
CA HIS A 248 -1.75 3.40 3.36
C HIS A 248 -1.79 3.14 1.85
N ILE A 249 -1.09 2.11 1.37
CA ILE A 249 -1.15 1.71 -0.04
C ILE A 249 -2.58 1.31 -0.40
N VAL A 250 -3.23 0.47 0.42
CA VAL A 250 -4.62 0.07 0.21
C VAL A 250 -5.57 1.27 0.26
N GLN A 251 -5.32 2.24 1.13
CA GLN A 251 -6.14 3.46 1.24
C GLN A 251 -6.09 4.27 -0.05
N GLU A 252 -4.91 4.42 -0.63
CA GLU A 252 -4.76 5.16 -1.87
C GLU A 252 -5.37 4.40 -3.06
N LEU A 253 -5.20 3.07 -3.12
CA LEU A 253 -5.91 2.23 -4.09
C LEU A 253 -7.43 2.40 -3.96
N TYR A 254 -7.97 2.36 -2.74
CA TYR A 254 -9.40 2.51 -2.50
C TYR A 254 -9.91 3.85 -3.05
N ARG A 255 -9.20 4.96 -2.78
CA ARG A 255 -9.54 6.31 -3.30
C ARG A 255 -9.50 6.39 -4.83
N HIS A 256 -8.64 5.61 -5.46
CA HIS A 256 -8.51 5.54 -6.92
C HIS A 256 -9.44 4.50 -7.58
N GLY A 257 -10.55 4.18 -6.92
CA GLY A 257 -11.64 3.39 -7.49
C GLY A 257 -11.37 1.88 -7.50
N PHE A 258 -10.43 1.39 -6.69
CA PHE A 258 -10.23 -0.05 -6.47
C PHE A 258 -11.17 -0.63 -5.41
N ASN A 259 -12.20 0.11 -5.00
CA ASN A 259 -13.20 -0.29 -4.01
C ASN A 259 -14.36 -1.12 -4.58
N GLU A 260 -14.47 -1.24 -5.91
CA GLU A 260 -15.58 -1.92 -6.58
C GLU A 260 -15.11 -2.99 -7.56
N GLY A 261 -16.01 -3.95 -7.82
CA GLY A 261 -15.81 -5.02 -8.81
C GLY A 261 -15.16 -6.29 -8.25
N GLU A 262 -14.83 -7.18 -9.18
CA GLU A 262 -14.11 -8.41 -8.91
C GLU A 262 -12.64 -8.02 -8.61
N TYR A 263 -12.18 -8.21 -7.36
CA TYR A 263 -10.89 -7.70 -6.79
C TYR A 263 -10.91 -6.25 -6.29
N ARG A 264 -11.97 -5.91 -5.56
CA ARG A 264 -11.96 -4.74 -4.69
C ARG A 264 -11.00 -4.90 -3.52
N VAL A 265 -10.35 -3.81 -3.15
CA VAL A 265 -9.58 -3.73 -1.91
C VAL A 265 -10.52 -3.37 -0.76
N ALA A 266 -10.22 -3.86 0.44
CA ALA A 266 -10.95 -3.50 1.64
C ALA A 266 -10.84 -2.00 1.92
N LYS A 267 -11.92 -1.39 2.39
CA LYS A 267 -11.88 -0.01 2.86
C LYS A 267 -11.03 0.05 4.14
N PRO A 268 -9.95 0.84 4.16
CA PRO A 268 -9.27 1.17 5.40
C PRO A 268 -10.20 2.02 6.27
N ILE A 269 -10.46 1.56 7.49
CA ILE A 269 -11.40 2.20 8.40
C ILE A 269 -10.64 3.09 9.38
N ASP A 270 -9.69 2.53 10.13
CA ASP A 270 -8.90 3.29 11.11
C ASP A 270 -7.56 2.61 11.45
N GLU A 271 -6.69 3.35 12.11
CA GLU A 271 -5.37 2.89 12.60
C GLU A 271 -5.13 3.30 14.06
N ASP A 272 -4.44 2.44 14.81
CA ASP A 272 -4.14 2.67 16.22
C ASP A 272 -2.68 2.38 16.56
N PRO A 273 -1.81 3.41 16.60
CA PRO A 273 -0.41 3.25 16.99
C PRO A 273 -0.25 2.78 18.44
N TYR A 274 -1.21 3.07 19.33
CA TYR A 274 -1.12 2.68 20.75
C TYR A 274 -1.37 1.21 20.95
N SER A 275 -2.38 0.67 20.27
CA SER A 275 -2.68 -0.75 20.35
C SER A 275 -1.91 -1.59 19.33
N LEU A 276 -1.14 -0.96 18.44
CA LEU A 276 -0.51 -1.56 17.27
C LEU A 276 -1.54 -2.31 16.43
N SER A 277 -2.62 -1.62 16.07
CA SER A 277 -3.75 -2.21 15.36
C SER A 277 -4.09 -1.44 14.08
N LEU A 278 -4.60 -2.16 13.08
CA LEU A 278 -5.16 -1.62 11.84
C LEU A 278 -6.53 -2.23 11.62
N ILE A 279 -7.48 -1.41 11.18
CA ILE A 279 -8.89 -1.79 11.08
C ILE A 279 -9.36 -1.59 9.65
N GLU A 280 -9.91 -2.64 9.07
CA GLU A 280 -10.37 -2.67 7.68
C GLU A 280 -11.80 -3.21 7.59
N GLU A 281 -12.52 -2.82 6.55
CA GLU A 281 -13.83 -3.39 6.25
C GLU A 281 -13.69 -4.88 5.90
N TYR A 282 -14.64 -5.69 6.36
CA TYR A 282 -14.74 -7.06 5.90
C TYR A 282 -15.11 -7.12 4.41
N VAL A 283 -14.24 -7.75 3.61
CA VAL A 283 -14.49 -8.03 2.20
C VAL A 283 -14.76 -9.51 2.04
N GLY A 284 -16.04 -9.86 1.87
CA GLY A 284 -16.43 -11.23 1.53
C GLY A 284 -15.88 -11.67 0.17
N GLY A 285 -15.45 -12.94 0.10
CA GLY A 285 -14.88 -13.58 -1.08
C GLY A 285 -13.67 -14.44 -0.74
N GLN A 286 -13.01 -14.97 -1.77
CA GLN A 286 -11.72 -15.66 -1.64
C GLN A 286 -10.63 -14.82 -2.28
N SER A 287 -9.38 -15.00 -1.84
CA SER A 287 -8.25 -14.36 -2.52
C SER A 287 -8.14 -14.90 -3.95
N LEU A 288 -7.65 -14.06 -4.87
CA LEU A 288 -7.42 -14.48 -6.26
C LEU A 288 -6.48 -15.69 -6.33
N PHE A 289 -5.48 -15.74 -5.45
CA PHE A 289 -4.53 -16.83 -5.37
C PHE A 289 -5.23 -18.15 -5.03
N ASP A 290 -6.02 -18.16 -3.95
CA ASP A 290 -6.74 -19.37 -3.52
C ASP A 290 -7.76 -19.81 -4.57
N ALA A 291 -8.49 -18.85 -5.14
CA ALA A 291 -9.43 -19.11 -6.21
C ALA A 291 -8.74 -19.72 -7.45
N MET A 292 -7.54 -19.26 -7.81
CA MET A 292 -6.76 -19.81 -8.91
C MET A 292 -6.23 -21.21 -8.63
N VAL A 293 -5.74 -21.48 -7.42
CA VAL A 293 -5.21 -22.80 -7.03
C VAL A 293 -6.29 -23.88 -7.13
N GLN A 294 -7.54 -23.53 -6.83
CA GLN A 294 -8.68 -24.45 -6.87
C GLN A 294 -9.42 -24.45 -8.23
N ALA A 295 -9.03 -23.58 -9.16
CA ALA A 295 -9.75 -23.36 -10.41
C ALA A 295 -9.61 -24.54 -11.38
N GLN A 296 -10.73 -24.92 -12.01
CA GLN A 296 -10.68 -25.74 -13.22
C GLN A 296 -10.04 -24.96 -14.38
N PRO A 297 -9.38 -25.60 -15.36
CA PRO A 297 -8.66 -24.89 -16.44
C PRO A 297 -9.50 -23.84 -17.19
N ALA A 298 -10.78 -24.11 -17.41
CA ALA A 298 -11.70 -23.17 -18.06
C ALA A 298 -11.98 -21.91 -17.21
N GLN A 299 -11.95 -22.03 -15.88
CA GLN A 299 -12.13 -20.92 -14.94
C GLN A 299 -10.81 -20.17 -14.70
N ALA A 300 -9.68 -20.88 -14.71
CA ALA A 300 -8.35 -20.29 -14.53
C ALA A 300 -8.04 -19.20 -15.58
N ILE A 301 -8.45 -19.40 -16.83
CA ILE A 301 -8.31 -18.38 -17.89
C ILE A 301 -9.04 -17.09 -17.52
N ARG A 302 -10.27 -17.20 -16.98
CA ARG A 302 -11.05 -16.03 -16.54
C ARG A 302 -10.32 -15.31 -15.41
N TYR A 303 -9.83 -16.03 -14.40
CA TYR A 303 -9.08 -15.44 -13.29
C TYR A 303 -7.79 -14.73 -13.74
N LEU A 304 -7.03 -15.34 -14.65
CA LEU A 304 -5.86 -14.71 -15.26
C LEU A 304 -6.20 -13.43 -16.02
N GLN A 305 -7.28 -13.43 -16.81
CA GLN A 305 -7.74 -12.25 -17.53
C GLN A 305 -8.16 -11.14 -16.56
N MET A 306 -8.83 -11.47 -15.47
CA MET A 306 -9.22 -10.48 -14.48
C MET A 306 -8.00 -9.90 -13.75
N ALA A 307 -7.02 -10.74 -13.38
CA ALA A 307 -5.75 -10.29 -12.81
C ALA A 307 -5.03 -9.30 -13.73
N ALA A 308 -4.98 -9.62 -15.03
CA ALA A 308 -4.38 -8.75 -16.03
C ALA A 308 -5.11 -7.40 -16.16
N ARG A 309 -6.45 -7.40 -16.12
CA ARG A 309 -7.26 -6.16 -16.13
C ARG A 309 -7.00 -5.32 -14.89
N TRP A 310 -6.93 -5.94 -13.71
CA TRP A 310 -6.64 -5.26 -12.46
C TRP A 310 -5.25 -4.60 -12.50
N LEU A 311 -4.23 -5.33 -12.96
CA LEU A 311 -2.87 -4.81 -13.12
C LEU A 311 -2.81 -3.69 -14.17
N ALA A 312 -3.53 -3.81 -15.28
CA ALA A 312 -3.60 -2.77 -16.29
C ALA A 312 -4.25 -1.49 -15.73
N LYS A 313 -5.32 -1.63 -14.94
CA LYS A 313 -5.95 -0.52 -14.22
C LYS A 313 -4.95 0.15 -13.26
N LEU A 314 -4.22 -0.64 -12.46
CA LEU A 314 -3.19 -0.13 -11.55
C LEU A 314 -2.08 0.61 -12.29
N HIS A 315 -1.56 0.02 -13.36
CA HIS A 315 -0.50 0.63 -14.17
C HIS A 315 -0.96 1.97 -14.78
N ASN A 316 -2.18 2.01 -15.32
CA ASN A 316 -2.75 3.22 -15.91
C ASN A 316 -3.08 4.31 -14.88
N ALA A 317 -3.26 3.95 -13.61
CA ALA A 317 -3.47 4.92 -12.54
C ALA A 317 -2.20 5.72 -12.21
N GLN A 318 -1.00 5.23 -12.59
CA GLN A 318 0.29 5.90 -12.42
C GLN A 318 0.54 6.44 -10.99
N LEU A 319 0.03 5.73 -9.98
CA LEU A 319 0.06 6.18 -8.59
C LEU A 319 1.49 6.28 -8.06
N GLN A 320 1.80 7.41 -7.43
CA GLN A 320 3.09 7.67 -6.77
C GLN A 320 2.91 7.61 -5.25
N ILE A 321 2.63 6.41 -4.74
CA ILE A 321 2.31 6.19 -3.31
C ILE A 321 3.58 6.10 -2.47
N THR A 322 4.59 5.39 -2.98
CA THR A 322 5.87 5.16 -2.30
C THR A 322 6.97 5.96 -3.01
N PRO A 323 7.91 6.58 -2.28
CA PRO A 323 9.07 7.22 -2.88
C PRO A 323 9.86 6.27 -3.80
N VAL A 324 10.28 6.76 -4.96
CA VAL A 324 11.02 5.98 -5.96
C VAL A 324 12.32 5.41 -5.38
N ASP A 325 13.01 6.20 -4.57
CA ASP A 325 14.29 5.84 -3.96
C ASP A 325 14.17 4.64 -3.02
N GLU A 326 13.01 4.43 -2.40
CA GLU A 326 12.77 3.29 -1.52
C GLU A 326 12.72 1.97 -2.32
N TYR A 327 12.10 1.99 -3.50
CA TYR A 327 12.07 0.81 -4.36
C TYR A 327 13.48 0.47 -4.89
N LEU A 328 14.31 1.47 -5.19
CA LEU A 328 15.68 1.25 -5.66
C LEU A 328 16.56 0.52 -4.64
N GLN A 329 16.26 0.64 -3.34
CA GLN A 329 17.01 -0.05 -2.28
C GLN A 329 16.65 -1.54 -2.16
N ILE A 330 15.41 -1.92 -2.46
CA ILE A 330 14.88 -3.29 -2.24
C ILE A 330 14.67 -4.04 -3.57
N GLY A 331 14.64 -3.31 -4.68
CA GLY A 331 14.37 -3.78 -6.03
C GLY A 331 15.31 -4.88 -6.53
N PRO A 332 16.65 -4.78 -6.32
CA PRO A 332 17.59 -5.80 -6.78
C PRO A 332 17.29 -7.20 -6.21
N ASP A 333 17.07 -7.31 -4.90
CA ASP A 333 16.84 -8.59 -4.21
C ASP A 333 15.48 -9.20 -4.59
N ARG A 334 14.42 -8.37 -4.68
CA ARG A 334 13.11 -8.83 -5.14
C ARG A 334 13.12 -9.29 -6.60
N LEU A 335 13.86 -8.60 -7.46
CA LEU A 335 13.98 -8.99 -8.86
C LEU A 335 14.69 -10.33 -9.00
N GLU A 336 15.72 -10.60 -8.20
CA GLU A 336 16.37 -11.93 -8.17
C GLU A 336 15.42 -13.04 -7.74
N TYR A 337 14.59 -12.79 -6.72
CA TYR A 337 13.54 -13.71 -6.31
C TYR A 337 12.55 -14.01 -7.45
N TYR A 338 12.05 -12.99 -8.16
CA TYR A 338 11.14 -13.20 -9.29
C TYR A 338 11.82 -13.91 -10.48
N LEU A 339 13.08 -13.59 -10.75
CA LEU A 339 13.86 -14.24 -11.80
C LEU A 339 14.08 -15.73 -11.52
N LYS A 340 14.21 -16.14 -10.25
CA LYS A 340 14.37 -17.55 -9.86
C LYS A 340 13.23 -18.40 -10.41
N SER A 341 11.97 -17.98 -10.22
CA SER A 341 10.81 -18.71 -10.76
C SER A 341 10.83 -18.79 -12.30
N LEU A 342 11.23 -17.72 -12.98
CA LEU A 342 11.35 -17.71 -14.45
C LEU A 342 12.47 -18.63 -14.97
N ILE A 343 13.55 -18.79 -14.19
CA ILE A 343 14.65 -19.73 -14.49
C ILE A 343 14.16 -21.17 -14.30
N GLU A 344 13.57 -21.48 -13.14
CA GLU A 344 13.07 -22.81 -12.79
C GLU A 344 12.00 -23.31 -13.76
N THR A 345 11.18 -22.40 -14.30
CA THR A 345 10.13 -22.73 -15.26
C THR A 345 10.56 -22.63 -16.73
N HIS A 346 11.84 -22.34 -17.00
CA HIS A 346 12.37 -22.09 -18.36
C HIS A 346 11.52 -21.11 -19.17
N ASN A 347 11.05 -20.05 -18.51
CA ASN A 347 10.10 -19.12 -19.12
C ASN A 347 10.74 -18.34 -20.27
N ARG A 348 10.07 -18.33 -21.45
CA ARG A 348 10.52 -17.62 -22.65
C ARG A 348 10.77 -16.12 -22.46
N HIS A 349 10.20 -15.52 -21.42
CA HIS A 349 10.37 -14.09 -21.11
C HIS A 349 11.56 -13.79 -20.19
N LEU A 350 12.32 -14.79 -19.74
CA LEU A 350 13.51 -14.61 -18.89
C LEU A 350 14.50 -13.61 -19.47
N GLY A 351 14.74 -13.64 -20.79
CA GLY A 351 15.61 -12.69 -21.47
C GLY A 351 15.11 -11.25 -21.39
N ARG A 352 13.78 -11.02 -21.36
CA ARG A 352 13.19 -9.68 -21.21
C ARG A 352 13.29 -9.19 -19.77
N ALA A 353 13.01 -10.04 -18.79
CA ALA A 353 13.11 -9.68 -17.37
C ALA A 353 14.56 -9.35 -16.96
N ARG A 354 15.55 -10.06 -17.51
CA ARG A 354 16.98 -9.75 -17.30
C ARG A 354 17.41 -8.39 -17.87
N ARG A 355 16.75 -7.90 -18.93
CA ARG A 355 17.03 -6.57 -19.51
C ARG A 355 16.55 -5.44 -18.61
N SER A 356 15.42 -5.61 -17.91
CA SER A 356 14.93 -4.64 -16.91
C SER A 356 15.84 -4.46 -15.70
N ARG A 357 16.71 -5.44 -15.39
CA ARG A 357 17.78 -5.31 -14.37
C ARG A 357 18.84 -4.27 -14.75
N ARG A 358 19.02 -4.00 -16.05
CA ARG A 358 20.14 -3.18 -16.56
C ARG A 358 19.81 -1.69 -16.69
N THR A 359 18.56 -1.28 -16.54
CA THR A 359 18.15 0.12 -16.72
C THR A 359 18.46 1.00 -15.51
N ASP A 360 18.71 0.42 -14.33
CA ASP A 360 19.11 1.16 -13.10
C ASP A 360 20.63 1.26 -12.90
N ASP A 361 21.44 0.54 -13.70
CA ASP A 361 22.90 0.69 -13.68
C ASP A 361 23.32 1.79 -14.66
N MET A 362 24.00 2.81 -14.14
CA MET A 362 24.63 3.92 -14.85
C MET A 362 25.26 3.44 -16.17
N LYS A 363 24.82 3.97 -17.34
CA LYS A 363 25.30 3.55 -18.67
C LYS A 363 26.83 3.41 -18.69
N LYS A 364 27.32 2.17 -18.84
CA LYS A 364 28.76 1.87 -18.96
C LYS A 364 29.37 2.71 -20.07
N ASN A 365 30.55 3.28 -19.80
CA ASN A 365 31.25 4.07 -20.82
C ASN A 365 31.84 3.16 -21.92
N ILE A 366 32.10 3.72 -23.10
CA ILE A 366 32.61 2.97 -24.27
C ILE A 366 33.93 2.22 -23.95
N GLU A 367 34.77 2.76 -23.07
CA GLU A 367 36.04 2.14 -22.70
C GLU A 367 35.86 0.91 -21.82
N GLU A 368 34.89 0.94 -20.90
CA GLU A 368 34.50 -0.20 -20.07
C GLU A 368 33.92 -1.33 -20.92
N ILE A 369 33.08 -1.00 -21.91
CA ILE A 369 32.53 -1.97 -22.87
C ILE A 369 33.66 -2.67 -23.64
N ALA A 370 34.66 -1.90 -24.10
CA ALA A 370 35.81 -2.46 -24.79
C ALA A 370 36.67 -3.36 -23.88
N ARG A 371 36.87 -2.99 -22.62
CA ARG A 371 37.61 -3.81 -21.64
C ARG A 371 36.88 -5.11 -21.30
N GLU A 372 35.56 -5.08 -21.19
CA GLU A 372 34.73 -6.25 -20.86
C GLU A 372 34.67 -7.26 -22.01
N THR A 373 34.56 -6.79 -23.25
CA THR A 373 34.50 -7.67 -24.42
C THR A 373 35.86 -8.23 -24.81
N GLY A 374 36.96 -7.52 -24.51
CA GLY A 374 38.35 -7.97 -24.65
C GLY A 374 38.83 -8.27 -26.07
N ARG A 375 37.94 -8.23 -27.07
CA ARG A 375 38.22 -8.62 -28.47
C ARG A 375 38.87 -7.50 -29.29
N TYR A 376 38.56 -6.24 -28.99
CA TYR A 376 39.09 -5.06 -29.66
C TYR A 376 39.58 -4.03 -28.65
N SER A 377 40.53 -3.17 -29.04
CA SER A 377 41.05 -2.14 -28.14
C SER A 377 39.99 -1.06 -27.85
N PRO A 378 40.08 -0.32 -26.73
CA PRO A 378 39.21 0.83 -26.46
C PRO A 378 39.27 1.90 -27.57
N ALA A 379 40.43 2.06 -28.20
CA ALA A 379 40.59 2.96 -29.34
C ALA A 379 39.79 2.50 -30.57
N ALA A 380 39.60 1.19 -30.78
CA ALA A 380 38.76 0.63 -31.84
C ALA A 380 37.30 1.06 -31.68
N PHE A 381 36.76 0.88 -30.47
CA PHE A 381 35.39 1.26 -30.14
C PHE A 381 35.17 2.76 -30.29
N ARG A 382 36.11 3.57 -29.80
CA ARG A 382 36.07 5.02 -29.98
C ARG A 382 36.10 5.42 -31.45
N PHE A 383 36.98 4.79 -32.24
CA PHE A 383 37.10 5.03 -33.68
C PHE A 383 35.79 4.73 -34.42
N VAL A 384 35.15 3.58 -34.15
CA VAL A 384 33.88 3.24 -34.80
C VAL A 384 32.76 4.19 -34.39
N TYR A 385 32.69 4.56 -33.11
CA TYR A 385 31.70 5.51 -32.60
C TYR A 385 31.85 6.91 -33.22
N ASP A 386 33.07 7.47 -33.22
CA ASP A 386 33.34 8.77 -33.85
C ASP A 386 33.09 8.73 -35.38
N GLY A 387 33.35 7.57 -36.00
CA GLY A 387 33.14 7.33 -37.42
C GLY A 387 31.68 7.38 -37.86
N LEU A 388 30.74 7.03 -36.98
CA LEU A 388 29.31 7.21 -37.27
C LEU A 388 29.00 8.71 -37.46
N GLY A 389 29.47 9.56 -36.55
CA GLY A 389 29.31 11.02 -36.64
C GLY A 389 29.97 11.60 -37.90
N PHE A 390 31.19 11.15 -38.21
CA PHE A 390 31.88 11.55 -39.45
C PHE A 390 31.09 11.16 -40.71
N THR A 391 30.51 9.96 -40.73
CA THR A 391 29.76 9.44 -41.89
C THR A 391 28.47 10.23 -42.12
N VAL A 392 27.74 10.54 -41.05
CA VAL A 392 26.52 11.36 -41.11
C VAL A 392 26.84 12.76 -41.65
N GLN A 393 27.95 13.36 -41.24
CA GLN A 393 28.32 14.73 -41.64
C GLN A 393 28.89 14.83 -43.07
N ASN A 394 29.65 13.84 -43.53
CA ASN A 394 30.48 13.97 -44.74
C ASN A 394 30.06 13.09 -45.91
N ILE A 395 29.16 12.12 -45.70
CA ILE A 395 28.83 11.09 -46.70
C ILE A 395 27.32 10.88 -46.86
N ALA A 396 26.57 10.83 -45.76
CA ALA A 396 25.12 10.63 -45.84
C ALA A 396 24.42 11.87 -46.42
N LYS A 397 23.61 11.68 -47.48
CA LYS A 397 22.76 12.74 -48.06
C LYS A 397 21.54 13.08 -47.19
N GLU A 398 21.11 12.14 -46.34
CA GLU A 398 20.06 12.37 -45.35
C GLU A 398 20.49 11.87 -43.96
N PRO A 399 20.27 12.65 -42.89
CA PRO A 399 20.76 12.34 -41.55
C PRO A 399 19.96 11.27 -40.81
N ARG A 400 18.97 10.62 -41.44
CA ARG A 400 18.02 9.73 -40.74
C ARG A 400 18.49 8.30 -40.57
N HIS A 401 19.33 7.78 -41.46
CA HIS A 401 19.80 6.39 -41.36
C HIS A 401 21.09 6.17 -42.16
N VAL A 402 22.03 5.42 -41.59
CA VAL A 402 23.30 5.06 -42.22
C VAL A 402 23.38 3.53 -42.28
N SER A 403 23.35 2.97 -43.49
CA SER A 403 23.55 1.53 -43.71
C SER A 403 24.95 1.08 -43.31
N GLY A 404 25.11 -0.22 -42.99
CA GLY A 404 26.41 -0.80 -42.64
C GLY A 404 27.49 -0.55 -43.70
N GLN A 405 27.15 -0.66 -44.99
CA GLN A 405 28.07 -0.40 -46.10
C GLN A 405 28.48 1.08 -46.17
N THR A 406 27.56 2.00 -45.90
CA THR A 406 27.84 3.45 -45.88
C THR A 406 28.74 3.81 -44.69
N LEU A 407 28.49 3.19 -43.53
CA LEU A 407 29.35 3.36 -42.36
C LEU A 407 30.76 2.80 -42.61
N CYS A 408 30.90 1.64 -43.24
CA CYS A 408 32.21 1.12 -43.62
C CYS A 408 32.98 2.10 -44.50
N GLU A 409 32.34 2.69 -45.51
CA GLU A 409 32.99 3.67 -46.39
C GLU A 409 33.38 4.96 -45.65
N GLY A 410 32.55 5.42 -44.70
CA GLY A 410 32.91 6.54 -43.84
C GLY A 410 34.07 6.26 -42.90
N LEU A 411 34.12 5.06 -42.31
CA LEU A 411 35.25 4.60 -41.50
C LEU A 411 36.54 4.51 -42.34
N ARG A 412 36.45 4.03 -43.59
CA ARG A 412 37.58 3.99 -44.52
C ARG A 412 38.15 5.38 -44.77
N ARG A 413 37.28 6.33 -45.11
CA ARG A 413 37.66 7.72 -45.41
C ARG A 413 38.24 8.40 -44.18
N MET A 414 37.59 8.26 -43.03
CA MET A 414 38.08 8.81 -41.77
C MET A 414 39.45 8.22 -41.38
N ALA A 415 39.66 6.92 -41.56
CA ALA A 415 40.96 6.29 -41.31
C ALA A 415 42.05 6.87 -42.22
N SER A 416 41.73 7.06 -43.51
CA SER A 416 42.65 7.60 -44.50
C SER A 416 42.99 9.08 -44.25
N GLU A 417 42.00 9.89 -43.86
CA GLU A 417 42.21 11.31 -43.53
C GLU A 417 43.02 11.48 -42.24
N LYS A 418 42.75 10.65 -41.21
CA LYS A 418 43.38 10.79 -39.89
C LYS A 418 44.77 10.16 -39.81
N TYR A 419 44.99 9.04 -40.49
CA TYR A 419 46.21 8.23 -40.34
C TYR A 419 47.00 8.03 -41.64
N GLY A 420 46.47 8.48 -42.79
CA GLY A 420 47.12 8.36 -44.09
C GLY A 420 47.57 6.92 -44.39
N ARG A 421 48.82 6.76 -44.84
CA ARG A 421 49.40 5.44 -45.16
C ARG A 421 49.56 4.51 -43.96
N LEU A 422 49.45 5.03 -42.72
CA LEU A 422 49.51 4.23 -41.50
C LEU A 422 48.14 3.68 -41.09
N ALA A 423 47.05 4.03 -41.78
CA ALA A 423 45.69 3.60 -41.44
C ALA A 423 45.59 2.08 -41.24
N LEU A 424 46.15 1.29 -42.17
CA LEU A 424 46.14 -0.17 -42.07
C LEU A 424 46.88 -0.68 -40.83
N LEU A 425 48.04 -0.09 -40.50
CA LEU A 425 48.83 -0.49 -39.33
C LEU A 425 48.09 -0.16 -38.03
N VAL A 426 47.49 1.04 -37.97
CA VAL A 426 46.75 1.53 -36.80
C VAL A 426 45.53 0.65 -36.54
N LEU A 427 44.68 0.42 -37.55
CA LEU A 427 43.48 -0.42 -37.41
C LEU A 427 43.85 -1.87 -37.01
N ASN A 428 44.88 -2.45 -37.63
CA ASN A 428 45.34 -3.79 -37.27
C ASN A 428 45.84 -3.86 -35.81
N SER A 429 46.52 -2.83 -35.31
CA SER A 429 46.99 -2.80 -33.92
C SER A 429 45.84 -2.73 -32.89
N TRP A 430 44.65 -2.31 -33.34
CA TRP A 430 43.42 -2.29 -32.54
C TRP A 430 42.56 -3.55 -32.68
N GLY A 431 43.00 -4.52 -33.50
CA GLY A 431 42.28 -5.77 -33.75
C GLY A 431 41.31 -5.70 -34.94
N LEU A 432 41.24 -4.59 -35.66
CA LEU A 432 40.36 -4.39 -36.82
C LEU A 432 41.06 -4.84 -38.10
N ARG A 433 40.66 -5.99 -38.65
CA ARG A 433 41.29 -6.59 -39.84
C ARG A 433 40.40 -6.59 -41.07
N THR A 434 39.09 -6.56 -40.87
CA THR A 434 38.08 -6.68 -41.92
C THR A 434 36.91 -5.75 -41.64
N THR A 435 36.06 -5.51 -42.64
CA THR A 435 34.84 -4.71 -42.48
C THR A 435 33.87 -5.35 -41.49
N ARG A 436 33.90 -6.70 -41.34
CA ARG A 436 33.12 -7.43 -40.34
C ARG A 436 33.47 -7.01 -38.91
N ASP A 437 34.74 -6.70 -38.64
CA ASP A 437 35.15 -6.24 -37.30
C ASP A 437 34.50 -4.90 -36.91
N PHE A 438 34.21 -4.03 -37.88
CA PHE A 438 33.39 -2.83 -37.60
C PHE A 438 31.96 -3.21 -37.21
N GLY A 439 31.36 -4.17 -37.91
CA GLY A 439 30.03 -4.69 -37.61
C GLY A 439 29.94 -5.28 -36.20
N GLU A 440 30.93 -6.07 -35.79
CA GLU A 440 30.98 -6.65 -34.44
C GLU A 440 31.02 -5.55 -33.35
N ILE A 441 31.77 -4.47 -33.57
CA ILE A 441 31.78 -3.32 -32.66
C ILE A 441 30.45 -2.56 -32.69
N VAL A 442 29.86 -2.32 -33.85
CA VAL A 442 28.56 -1.64 -33.99
C VAL A 442 27.47 -2.41 -33.25
N TYR A 443 27.38 -3.73 -33.46
CA TYR A 443 26.39 -4.56 -32.78
C TYR A 443 26.65 -4.67 -31.28
N THR A 444 27.92 -4.68 -30.85
CA THR A 444 28.25 -4.53 -29.42
C THR A 444 27.74 -3.19 -28.89
N LEU A 445 27.93 -2.08 -29.60
CA LEU A 445 27.44 -0.77 -29.17
C LEU A 445 25.91 -0.68 -29.19
N ILE A 446 25.22 -1.43 -30.07
CA ILE A 446 23.77 -1.59 -30.06
C ILE A 446 23.33 -2.37 -28.81
N ASP A 447 24.00 -3.47 -28.48
CA ASP A 447 23.71 -4.30 -27.29
C ASP A 447 23.84 -3.51 -25.97
N TYR A 448 24.69 -2.48 -25.96
CA TYR A 448 24.89 -1.56 -24.83
C TYR A 448 24.19 -0.21 -25.00
N GLU A 449 23.27 -0.06 -25.96
CA GLU A 449 22.43 1.13 -26.18
C GLU A 449 23.20 2.45 -26.44
N TRP A 450 24.39 2.34 -27.02
CA TRP A 450 25.18 3.47 -27.56
C TRP A 450 24.86 3.74 -29.04
N MET A 451 24.28 2.76 -29.75
CA MET A 451 23.82 2.86 -31.13
C MET A 451 22.45 2.19 -31.30
N SER A 452 21.80 2.43 -32.43
CA SER A 452 20.52 1.79 -32.79
C SER A 452 20.58 1.27 -34.22
N ALA A 453 19.87 0.17 -34.48
CA ALA A 453 19.72 -0.45 -35.80
C ALA A 453 18.24 -0.52 -36.19
N GLN A 454 17.96 -0.49 -37.49
CA GLN A 454 16.64 -0.77 -38.04
C GLN A 454 16.36 -2.28 -38.03
N PRO A 455 15.07 -2.70 -38.00
CA PRO A 455 14.71 -4.12 -38.04
C PRO A 455 15.22 -4.88 -39.28
N THR A 456 15.59 -4.16 -40.34
CA THR A 456 16.14 -4.70 -41.58
C THR A 456 17.66 -4.83 -41.58
N ASP A 457 18.35 -4.19 -40.63
CA ASP A 457 19.81 -4.21 -40.57
C ASP A 457 20.28 -5.57 -40.06
N THR A 458 21.35 -6.08 -40.66
CA THR A 458 22.02 -7.30 -40.22
C THR A 458 23.51 -7.06 -40.07
N ILE A 459 24.15 -7.80 -39.18
CA ILE A 459 25.60 -7.77 -39.05
C ILE A 459 26.30 -8.22 -40.36
N ASP A 460 25.57 -8.94 -41.21
CA ASP A 460 26.05 -9.34 -42.53
C ASP A 460 26.21 -8.19 -43.52
N ASP A 461 25.62 -7.02 -43.25
CA ASP A 461 25.84 -5.79 -44.02
C ASP A 461 27.31 -5.32 -43.99
N PHE A 462 28.09 -5.86 -43.06
CA PHE A 462 29.51 -5.57 -42.89
C PHE A 462 30.44 -6.63 -43.51
N ASN A 463 29.90 -7.72 -44.07
CA ASN A 463 30.71 -8.78 -44.66
C ASN A 463 31.30 -8.36 -46.00
N ALA A 464 32.63 -8.40 -46.11
CA ALA A 464 33.38 -8.20 -47.36
C ALA A 464 33.02 -6.91 -48.14
N VAL A 465 32.70 -5.82 -47.45
CA VAL A 465 32.33 -4.54 -48.11
C VAL A 465 33.50 -4.00 -48.93
N TYR A 466 34.72 -4.12 -48.39
CA TYR A 466 35.97 -3.92 -49.13
C TYR A 466 37.13 -4.65 -48.42
N ASP A 467 38.21 -4.91 -49.16
CA ASP A 467 39.45 -5.42 -48.58
C ASP A 467 40.29 -4.27 -48.01
N PHE A 468 40.68 -4.37 -46.73
CA PHE A 468 41.44 -3.31 -46.04
C PHE A 468 42.78 -3.01 -46.69
N ARG A 469 43.47 -4.00 -47.26
CA ARG A 469 44.77 -3.78 -47.91
C ARG A 469 44.57 -2.96 -49.17
N VAL A 470 43.64 -3.37 -50.03
CA VAL A 470 43.34 -2.62 -51.27
C VAL A 470 42.86 -1.21 -50.95
N ALA A 471 41.93 -1.09 -50.01
CA ALA A 471 41.19 0.14 -49.77
C ALA A 471 41.96 1.21 -48.96
N LEU A 472 42.98 0.81 -48.19
CA LEU A 472 43.78 1.70 -47.34
C LEU A 472 45.27 1.80 -47.74
N LYS A 473 45.79 0.85 -48.52
CA LYS A 473 47.21 0.85 -48.95
C LYS A 473 47.39 1.31 -50.40
N ASP A 474 46.51 0.90 -51.31
CA ASP A 474 46.77 0.99 -52.76
C ASP A 474 46.12 2.20 -53.46
N GLN A 475 45.25 2.96 -52.78
CA GLN A 475 44.50 4.09 -53.37
C GLN A 475 45.04 5.51 -53.04
N PHE A 476 46.30 5.64 -52.59
CA PHE A 476 46.85 6.96 -52.25
C PHE A 476 47.31 7.75 -53.48
N GLN A 477 46.56 8.79 -53.89
CA GLN A 477 47.03 9.76 -54.89
C GLN A 477 47.93 10.83 -54.24
N PHE A 478 49.09 11.10 -54.85
CA PHE A 478 49.95 12.21 -54.44
C PHE A 478 49.26 13.55 -54.76
N TRP A 479 49.09 14.40 -53.74
CA TRP A 479 48.75 15.79 -53.94
C TRP A 479 49.93 16.52 -54.61
N ARG A 480 49.75 17.01 -55.84
CA ARG A 480 50.64 18.01 -56.45
C ARG A 480 50.03 19.40 -56.20
N PRO A 481 50.74 20.33 -55.54
CA PRO A 481 50.29 21.71 -55.47
C PRO A 481 50.19 22.30 -56.88
N ARG A 482 49.04 22.87 -57.25
CA ARG A 482 48.93 23.75 -58.42
C ARG A 482 49.48 25.13 -58.04
N ASN A 483 50.31 25.66 -58.93
CA ASN A 483 50.83 27.03 -59.01
C ASN A 483 52.18 27.31 -58.32
N GLN A 484 53.24 27.06 -59.09
CA GLN A 484 54.34 28.01 -59.19
C GLN A 484 54.80 28.05 -60.66
N GLN A 485 54.23 28.97 -61.44
CA GLN A 485 54.89 29.49 -62.64
C GLN A 485 55.58 30.78 -62.22
N TYR A 486 56.90 30.74 -62.06
CA TYR A 486 57.85 31.66 -62.66
C TYR A 486 59.30 31.20 -62.37
N LEU A 487 59.90 30.62 -63.42
CA LEU A 487 61.27 30.78 -63.94
C LEU A 487 62.54 30.43 -63.11
N SER A 488 63.31 29.55 -63.78
CA SER A 488 64.77 29.50 -64.02
C SER A 488 65.75 29.06 -62.92
N GLU A 489 66.66 28.17 -63.33
CA GLU A 489 67.77 27.56 -62.58
C GLU A 489 68.93 28.54 -62.23
N PRO A 490 70.09 28.08 -61.68
CA PRO A 490 70.56 28.44 -60.35
C PRO A 490 71.68 29.50 -60.37
N GLY A 491 71.81 30.25 -59.28
CA GLY A 491 72.90 31.20 -59.06
C GLY A 491 73.43 31.08 -57.64
N ASP A 492 74.71 30.74 -57.57
CA ASP A 492 75.54 30.49 -56.40
C ASP A 492 75.66 31.67 -55.41
N ALA A 493 76.26 31.34 -54.26
CA ALA A 493 77.09 32.19 -53.41
C ALA A 493 76.48 32.92 -52.18
N THR A 494 76.94 32.42 -51.02
CA THR A 494 77.54 33.17 -49.89
C THR A 494 76.68 34.03 -48.95
N GLY A 495 76.95 33.85 -47.65
CA GLY A 495 77.21 35.00 -46.77
C GLY A 495 76.17 35.31 -45.69
N SER A 496 76.46 34.81 -44.48
CA SER A 496 76.49 35.56 -43.21
C SER A 496 75.46 36.66 -42.92
N GLY A 497 74.81 36.57 -41.75
CA GLY A 497 74.42 37.79 -41.00
C GLY A 497 73.16 37.70 -40.16
N ARG A 498 73.31 37.34 -38.88
CA ARG A 498 72.55 37.94 -37.75
C ARG A 498 72.72 39.48 -37.75
N PRO A 499 72.04 40.31 -36.90
CA PRO A 499 71.11 40.04 -35.80
C PRO A 499 69.91 41.04 -35.71
N SER A 500 69.19 40.95 -34.59
CA SER A 500 68.54 42.06 -33.86
C SER A 500 67.25 42.63 -34.46
N GLY A 501 66.25 43.02 -33.68
CA GLY A 501 66.13 43.07 -32.25
C GLY A 501 64.86 43.81 -31.85
N THR A 502 64.52 43.63 -30.58
CA THR A 502 63.91 44.61 -29.68
C THR A 502 62.48 45.08 -29.90
N ARG A 503 61.68 44.75 -28.85
CA ARG A 503 60.85 45.67 -28.03
C ARG A 503 59.60 46.23 -28.74
N ARG A 504 58.47 46.44 -28.07
CA ARG A 504 58.23 46.75 -26.66
C ARG A 504 56.71 46.64 -26.40
N THR A 505 56.37 45.91 -25.34
CA THR A 505 55.55 46.33 -24.19
C THR A 505 54.12 46.87 -24.33
N ARG A 506 53.31 46.35 -23.37
CA ARG A 506 52.38 47.04 -22.44
C ARG A 506 51.06 47.51 -23.06
N ARG A 507 49.89 47.42 -22.42
CA ARG A 507 49.37 47.18 -21.05
C ARG A 507 47.99 46.52 -21.27
N GLY A 508 47.42 45.68 -20.43
CA GLY A 508 47.32 45.75 -18.98
C GLY A 508 45.86 46.08 -18.62
N GLN A 509 45.05 45.05 -18.38
CA GLN A 509 44.24 44.80 -17.19
C GLN A 509 43.57 43.43 -17.34
#